data_AF-A0A8T7EK29-F1
#
_entry.id   AF-A0A8T7EK29-F1
#
_cell.length_a   1.000
_cell.length_b   1.000
_cell.length_c   1.000
_cell.angle_alpha   90.00
_cell.angle_beta   90.00
_cell.angle_gamma   90.00
#
_symmetry.space_group_name_H-M   'P 1'
#
loop_
_entity.id
_entity.type
_entity.pdbx_description
1 polymer ?
#
loop_
_entity_poly.entity_id
_entity_poly.type
_entity_poly.pdbx_seq_one_letter_code
_entity_poly.pdbx_strand_id
1 'polypeptide(L)' 'MSVFQGVNEGYVLELYERYQKQPDSVDPRTRAFFASWSPEVVENGYSATAHGVSLDTVEPDDARNP' A
#
# COMPACT_ATOMS: atom_id res chain seq x y z
N MET A 1 -4.76 10.21 15.19
CA MET A 1 -4.83 8.77 15.52
C MET A 1 -4.71 8.01 14.22
N SER A 2 -3.52 7.48 13.90
CA SER A 2 -3.25 6.77 12.63
C SER A 2 -3.50 5.28 12.86
N VAL A 3 -4.64 4.77 12.37
CA VAL A 3 -5.18 3.47 12.79
C VAL A 3 -4.59 2.30 11.98
N PHE A 4 -3.79 2.55 10.94
CA PHE A 4 -3.43 1.51 9.96
C PHE A 4 -2.02 1.62 9.38
N GLN A 5 -1.00 1.81 10.21
CA GLN A 5 0.38 1.54 9.79
C GLN A 5 0.82 0.19 10.39
N GLY A 6 0.83 -0.86 9.56
CA GLY A 6 1.44 -2.17 9.90
C GLY A 6 0.58 -3.42 9.65
N VAL A 7 -0.74 -3.39 9.84
CA VAL A 7 -1.57 -4.62 9.82
C VAL A 7 -1.77 -5.20 8.41
N ASN A 8 -1.64 -4.40 7.36
CA ASN A 8 -2.03 -4.81 6.00
C ASN A 8 -0.84 -5.22 5.10
N GLU A 9 0.41 -5.20 5.58
CA GLU A 9 1.57 -5.51 4.73
C GLU A 9 1.56 -6.96 4.23
N GLY A 10 1.34 -7.93 5.12
CA GLY A 10 1.26 -9.34 4.76
C GLY A 10 0.16 -9.61 3.72
N TYR A 11 -0.99 -8.95 3.85
CA TYR A 11 -2.08 -9.06 2.89
C TYR A 11 -1.71 -8.53 1.50
N VAL A 12 -0.98 -7.41 1.42
CA VAL A 12 -0.50 -6.87 0.14
C VAL A 12 0.51 -7.82 -0.51
N LEU A 13 1.41 -8.43 0.26
CA LEU A 13 2.37 -9.41 -0.25
C LEU A 13 1.65 -10.67 -0.78
N GLU A 14 0.69 -11.21 -0.03
CA GLU A 14 -0.12 -12.35 -0.50
C GLU A 14 -0.90 -12.05 -1.77
N LEU A 15 -1.48 -10.85 -1.88
CA LEU A 15 -2.15 -10.39 -3.09
C LEU A 15 -1.17 -10.27 -4.27
N TYR A 16 0.04 -9.76 -4.03
CA TYR A 16 1.07 -9.64 -5.05
C TYR A 16 1.55 -11.02 -5.53
N GLU A 17 1.71 -11.99 -4.64
CA GLU A 17 2.01 -13.38 -5.01
C GLU A 17 0.92 -14.02 -5.87
N ARG A 18 -0.36 -13.76 -5.55
CA ARG A 18 -1.48 -14.22 -6.37
C ARG A 18 -1.49 -13.55 -7.73
N TYR A 19 -1.23 -12.24 -7.79
CA TYR A 19 -1.10 -11.50 -9.05
C TYR A 19 0.01 -12.05 -9.94
N GLN A 20 1.20 -12.34 -9.39
CA GLN A 20 2.31 -12.93 -10.15
C GLN A 20 1.97 -14.30 -10.76
N LYS A 21 1.17 -15.12 -10.06
CA LYS A 21 0.74 -16.44 -10.55
C LYS A 21 -0.42 -16.36 -11.54
N GLN A 22 -1.40 -15.51 -11.25
CA GLN A 22 -2.62 -15.35 -12.04
C GLN A 22 -3.11 -13.89 -11.98
N PRO A 23 -2.73 -13.03 -12.95
CA PRO A 23 -3.08 -11.62 -12.94
C PRO A 23 -4.59 -11.35 -12.93
N ASP A 24 -5.41 -12.24 -13.51
CA ASP A 24 -6.88 -12.12 -13.53
C ASP A 24 -7.54 -12.60 -12.22
N SER A 25 -6.78 -13.12 -11.26
CA SER A 25 -7.30 -13.53 -9.93
C SER A 25 -7.49 -12.36 -8.97
N VAL A 26 -6.95 -11.18 -9.28
CA VAL A 26 -7.15 -9.94 -8.51
C VAL A 26 -8.03 -8.99 -9.29
N ASP A 27 -8.67 -8.04 -8.61
CA ASP A 27 -9.51 -7.07 -9.29
C ASP A 27 -8.70 -6.14 -10.23
N PRO A 28 -9.32 -5.53 -11.25
CA PRO A 28 -8.62 -4.71 -12.24
C PRO A 28 -7.85 -3.52 -11.65
N ARG A 29 -8.33 -2.92 -10.55
CA ARG A 29 -7.67 -1.78 -9.90
C ARG A 29 -6.42 -2.24 -9.17
N THR A 30 -6.50 -3.35 -8.45
CA THR A 30 -5.34 -3.99 -7.80
C THR A 30 -4.30 -4.43 -8.82
N ARG A 31 -4.75 -4.99 -9.95
CA ARG A 31 -3.88 -5.35 -11.07
C ARG A 31 -3.11 -4.16 -11.63
N ALA A 32 -3.81 -3.05 -11.89
CA ALA A 32 -3.20 -1.83 -12.40
C ALA A 32 -2.15 -1.27 -11.44
N PHE A 33 -2.40 -1.35 -10.13
CA PHE A 33 -1.43 -0.97 -9.11
C PHE A 33 -0.16 -1.83 -9.18
N PHE A 34 -0.30 -3.16 -9.15
CA PHE A 34 0.83 -4.09 -9.21
C PHE A 34 1.56 -4.13 -10.55
N ALA A 35 0.97 -3.60 -11.63
CA ALA A 35 1.69 -3.42 -12.89
C ALA A 35 2.83 -2.38 -12.78
N SER A 36 2.73 -1.45 -11.81
CA SER A 36 3.70 -0.38 -11.59
C SER A 36 4.48 -0.50 -10.28
N TRP A 37 4.14 -1.49 -9.45
CA TRP A 37 4.68 -1.64 -8.10
C TRP A 37 5.26 -3.03 -7.89
N SER A 38 6.38 -3.10 -7.18
CA SER A 38 6.98 -4.33 -6.68
C SER A 38 7.38 -4.14 -5.21
N PRO A 39 7.30 -5.19 -4.37
CA PRO A 39 7.74 -5.11 -2.99
C PRO A 39 9.25 -4.88 -2.90
N GLU A 40 9.67 -4.18 -1.84
CA GLU A 40 11.08 -3.99 -1.55
C GLU A 40 11.66 -5.23 -0.89
N VAL A 41 12.89 -5.59 -1.28
CA VAL A 41 13.65 -6.63 -0.62
C VAL A 41 14.40 -5.99 0.55
N VAL A 42 14.06 -6.40 1.76
CA VAL A 42 14.73 -6.00 3.01
C VAL A 42 15.54 -7.16 3.57
N GLU A 43 16.46 -6.91 4.51
CA GLU A 43 17.37 -7.94 5.05
C GLU A 43 16.64 -9.19 5.59
N ASN A 44 15.38 -9.05 6.00
CA ASN A 44 14.57 -10.12 6.58
C ASN A 44 13.39 -10.58 5.69
N GLY A 45 13.30 -10.18 4.41
CA GLY A 45 12.23 -10.62 3.50
C GLY A 45 11.72 -9.54 2.54
N TYR A 46 10.41 -9.48 2.36
CA TYR A 46 9.73 -8.49 1.50
C TYR A 46 8.94 -7.50 2.36
N SER A 47 9.02 -6.21 2.04
CA SER A 47 8.15 -5.17 2.61
C SER A 47 7.27 -4.58 1.51
N ALA A 48 6.01 -4.32 1.84
CA ALA A 48 5.04 -3.78 0.89
C ALA A 48 5.01 -2.24 0.88
N THR A 49 6.11 -1.59 1.29
CA THR A 49 6.19 -0.14 1.39
C THR A 49 5.96 0.51 0.01
N ALA A 50 4.97 1.39 -0.08
CA ALA A 50 4.72 2.15 -1.30
C ALA A 50 5.58 3.42 -1.29
N HIS A 51 6.52 3.53 -2.23
CA HIS A 51 7.24 4.77 -2.50
C HIS A 51 6.25 5.87 -2.88
N GLY A 52 5.96 6.79 -1.94
CA GLY A 52 5.21 8.03 -2.22
C GLY A 52 3.87 8.22 -1.51
N VAL A 53 3.43 7.36 -0.59
CA VAL A 53 2.26 7.67 0.25
C VAL A 53 2.71 8.46 1.49
N SER A 54 3.11 9.72 1.29
CA SER A 54 3.20 10.68 2.39
C SER A 54 1.78 11.07 2.81
N LEU A 55 1.33 10.56 3.96
CA LEU A 55 0.06 10.88 4.62
C LEU A 55 -0.02 12.34 5.15
N ASP A 56 0.78 13.26 4.60
CA ASP A 56 0.97 14.62 5.13
C ASP A 56 0.29 15.72 4.28
N THR A 57 -0.76 15.39 3.52
CA THR A 57 -1.53 16.42 2.78
C THR A 57 -3.00 16.48 3.19
N VAL A 58 -3.28 16.28 4.48
CA VAL A 58 -4.51 16.82 5.06
C VAL A 58 -4.15 18.17 5.67
N GLU A 59 -4.34 19.22 4.88
CA GLU A 59 -4.32 20.61 5.32
C GLU A 59 -5.27 20.76 6.54
N PRO A 60 -4.81 21.33 7.67
CA PRO A 60 -5.67 21.56 8.82
C PRO A 60 -6.56 22.79 8.57
N ASP A 61 -7.57 22.67 7.73
CA ASP A 61 -8.66 23.65 7.64
C ASP A 61 -9.65 23.42 8.78
N ASP A 62 -9.39 24.09 9.91
CA ASP A 62 -10.37 24.83 10.74
C ASP A 62 -9.67 25.17 12.06
N ALA A 63 -8.78 26.17 11.99
CA ALA A 63 -8.57 27.01 13.15
C ALA A 63 -9.92 27.67 13.46
N ARG A 64 -10.73 27.00 14.28
CA ARG A 64 -11.95 27.54 14.85
C ARG A 64 -11.57 28.73 15.72
N ASN A 65 -11.50 29.89 15.08
CA ASN A 65 -11.37 31.19 15.72
C ASN A 65 -12.69 31.50 16.45
N PRO A 66 -12.70 31.63 17.80
CA PRO A 66 -13.83 32.26 18.48
C PRO A 66 -13.96 33.74 18.11
#